data_AF-A0A7H8QKE6-F1
#
_entry.id   AF-A0A7H8QKE6-F1
#
_cell.length_a   1.000
_cell.length_b   1.000
_cell.length_c   1.000
_cell.angle_alpha   90.00
_cell.angle_beta   90.00
_cell.angle_gamma   90.00
#
_symmetry.space_group_name_H-M   'P 1'
#
loop_
_entity.id
_entity.type
_entity.pdbx_description
1 polymer ?
#
loop_
_entity_poly.entity_id
_entity_poly.type
_entity_poly.pdbx_seq_one_letter_code
_entity_poly.pdbx_strand_id
1 'polypeptide(L)'
;MPHFTPWQILLLVIAPLVWAITIDIKDPDSFKTSASTVASDMMTYYADRDSKAIPGKFDGTWWEGGAMFMGLIQYWHWTGDTTWNDQVNAGMVWQAGSAGDFFTANYSDTLGNDDQAFWALAALTAAELNYPEVPNAPSWLTMAQGVFNDQVGRWDMSSCKGGLRWQLYPYQSGYKIKNAISNGGLFQIAARLARYTGNHTYADWAEKIWDWSATTPLLNTSTWYIDDTVTTHSDCTGHVDIQWTYNYGTYLMGAAYLYNMTNAGSKWKAAVDGLLDRTFSTFFPSKYGGNVMSETACETLHTCDRNQICFKGFLAAWLATTSQLVPYTQGEIIPKLQYSAVAAGKQCTGLQDHEHCGVQWFNSTWDGSTGIEQQMAVLSLFASNLVAFDERQSGSNTGSGSSGSNANYTSPEQPAPITAGTGGNSTSDPNAGSHNAGVSNPNAGLLNIGTADRAGAGVLTAAFVSTWVGMLVWLAYGATKE
;
A
#
# COMPACT_ATOMS: atom_id res chain seq x y z
N MET A 1 -59.09 43.08 15.86
CA MET A 1 -58.31 41.90 16.25
C MET A 1 -58.50 40.86 15.16
N PRO A 2 -57.52 40.58 14.29
CA PRO A 2 -57.72 39.63 13.21
C PRO A 2 -57.57 38.20 13.76
N HIS A 3 -58.53 37.36 13.38
CA HIS A 3 -58.59 35.95 13.69
C HIS A 3 -57.51 35.18 12.92
N PHE A 4 -56.60 34.52 13.64
CA PHE A 4 -55.73 33.50 13.05
C PHE A 4 -56.50 32.18 12.95
N THR A 5 -56.59 31.62 11.74
CA THR A 5 -57.17 30.31 11.47
C THR A 5 -56.17 29.18 11.79
N PRO A 6 -56.63 27.96 12.14
CA PRO A 6 -55.76 26.89 12.65
C PRO A 6 -54.91 26.18 11.58
N TRP A 7 -54.85 26.70 10.35
CA TRP A 7 -54.26 26.01 9.19
C TRP A 7 -52.76 26.32 8.97
N GLN A 8 -52.08 26.95 9.93
CA GLN A 8 -50.66 27.28 9.81
C GLN A 8 -49.73 26.42 10.70
N ILE A 9 -50.26 25.39 11.37
CA ILE A 9 -49.45 24.42 12.11
C ILE A 9 -49.36 23.11 11.29
N LEU A 10 -48.76 23.20 10.10
CA LEU A 10 -48.27 22.01 9.40
C LEU A 10 -47.09 22.36 8.48
N LEU A 11 -46.17 23.18 8.96
CA LEU A 11 -44.77 23.06 8.53
C LEU A 11 -44.17 21.96 9.40
N LEU A 12 -44.45 20.71 8.99
CA LEU A 12 -43.61 19.58 9.35
C LEU A 12 -42.18 19.97 8.98
N VAL A 13 -41.38 20.21 10.01
CA VAL A 13 -39.94 20.24 9.93
C VAL A 13 -39.54 18.85 9.42
N ILE A 14 -39.47 18.69 8.10
CA ILE A 14 -38.61 17.69 7.49
C ILE A 14 -37.21 18.25 7.72
N ALA A 15 -36.72 18.12 8.95
CA ALA A 15 -35.29 18.11 9.14
C ALA A 15 -34.81 16.92 8.31
N PRO A 16 -33.88 17.10 7.34
CA PRO A 16 -33.19 15.95 6.80
C PRO A 16 -32.67 15.18 8.02
N LEU A 17 -33.07 13.92 8.15
CA LEU A 17 -32.41 13.02 9.08
C LEU A 17 -30.95 13.00 8.60
N VAL A 18 -30.07 13.64 9.36
CA VAL A 18 -28.64 13.74 9.07
C VAL A 18 -28.04 12.41 9.53
N TRP A 19 -27.63 11.55 8.60
CA TRP A 19 -26.98 10.29 8.93
C TRP A 19 -25.46 10.47 8.82
N ALA A 20 -24.85 11.08 9.84
CA ALA A 20 -23.40 10.98 9.99
C ALA A 20 -23.02 9.51 10.22
N ILE A 21 -21.92 9.05 9.62
CA ILE A 21 -21.45 7.68 9.82
C ILE A 21 -21.13 7.48 11.32
N THR A 22 -21.92 6.61 11.96
CA THR A 22 -21.78 6.28 13.38
C THR A 22 -21.35 4.83 13.53
N ILE A 23 -20.17 4.63 14.10
CA ILE A 23 -19.61 3.30 14.35
C ILE A 23 -19.97 2.81 15.75
N ASP A 24 -20.64 1.68 15.84
CA ASP A 24 -20.76 0.87 17.06
C ASP A 24 -19.78 -0.30 17.00
N ILE A 25 -18.77 -0.26 17.87
CA ILE A 25 -17.70 -1.26 17.92
C ILE A 25 -18.19 -2.67 18.28
N LYS A 26 -19.42 -2.83 18.76
CA LYS A 26 -20.03 -4.12 19.12
C LYS A 26 -20.96 -4.65 18.02
N ASP A 27 -21.19 -3.88 16.98
CA ASP A 27 -22.12 -4.21 15.92
C ASP A 27 -21.39 -4.40 14.57
N PRO A 28 -21.25 -5.64 14.07
CA PRO A 28 -20.66 -5.87 12.76
C PRO A 28 -21.49 -5.26 11.62
N ASP A 29 -22.81 -5.11 11.76
CA ASP A 29 -23.62 -4.47 10.73
C ASP A 29 -23.33 -2.96 10.64
N SER A 30 -23.02 -2.31 11.77
CA SER A 30 -22.53 -0.92 11.78
C SER A 30 -21.26 -0.76 10.93
N PHE A 31 -20.30 -1.68 11.02
CA PHE A 31 -19.12 -1.67 10.16
C PHE A 31 -19.43 -1.97 8.70
N LYS A 32 -20.27 -2.98 8.41
CA LYS A 32 -20.65 -3.34 7.04
C LYS A 32 -21.37 -2.21 6.31
N THR A 33 -22.37 -1.61 6.94
CA THR A 33 -23.11 -0.48 6.35
C THR A 33 -22.20 0.72 6.14
N SER A 34 -21.39 1.07 7.13
CA SER A 34 -20.45 2.19 7.01
C SER A 34 -19.41 1.97 5.91
N ALA A 35 -18.85 0.75 5.82
CA ALA A 35 -17.93 0.38 4.75
C ALA A 35 -18.62 0.42 3.37
N SER A 36 -19.88 -0.01 3.28
CA SER A 36 -20.65 0.03 2.03
C SER A 36 -20.90 1.46 1.54
N THR A 37 -21.28 2.37 2.44
CA THR A 37 -21.41 3.81 2.12
C THR A 37 -20.08 4.38 1.61
N VAL A 38 -18.99 4.21 2.35
CA VAL A 38 -17.67 4.74 1.95
C VAL A 38 -17.17 4.09 0.65
N ALA A 39 -17.42 2.80 0.43
CA ALA A 39 -17.10 2.15 -0.84
C ALA A 39 -17.88 2.75 -2.01
N SER A 40 -19.16 3.06 -1.82
CA SER A 40 -19.98 3.74 -2.83
C SER A 40 -19.42 5.11 -3.17
N ASP A 41 -19.12 5.94 -2.16
CA ASP A 41 -18.53 7.27 -2.37
C ASP A 41 -17.17 7.19 -3.06
N MET A 42 -16.29 6.29 -2.61
CA MET A 42 -15.00 6.03 -3.26
C MET A 42 -15.17 5.67 -4.74
N MET A 43 -16.17 4.88 -5.09
CA MET A 43 -16.41 4.43 -6.46
C MET A 43 -17.02 5.52 -7.35
N THR A 44 -17.61 6.59 -6.79
CA THR A 44 -17.98 7.79 -7.56
C THR A 44 -16.73 8.49 -8.11
N TYR A 45 -15.70 8.69 -7.28
CA TYR A 45 -14.41 9.24 -7.72
C TYR A 45 -13.76 8.37 -8.80
N TYR A 46 -13.77 7.05 -8.60
CA TYR A 46 -13.27 6.14 -9.62
C TYR A 46 -14.05 6.32 -10.93
N ALA A 47 -15.39 6.36 -10.91
CA ALA A 47 -16.19 6.52 -12.13
C ALA A 47 -15.96 7.86 -12.85
N ASP A 48 -15.66 8.92 -12.10
CA ASP A 48 -15.56 10.30 -12.62
C ASP A 48 -14.18 10.67 -13.17
N ARG A 49 -13.17 9.80 -13.01
CA ARG A 49 -11.80 10.03 -13.51
C ARG A 49 -11.76 10.26 -15.04
N ASP A 50 -10.80 11.07 -15.49
CA ASP A 50 -10.59 11.33 -16.93
C ASP A 50 -10.08 10.08 -17.64
N SER A 51 -9.28 9.28 -16.95
CA SER A 51 -8.75 7.99 -17.41
C SER A 51 -9.75 6.83 -17.43
N LYS A 52 -11.07 7.06 -17.30
CA LYS A 52 -12.09 5.99 -17.18
C LYS A 52 -12.13 4.98 -18.33
N ALA A 53 -11.61 5.33 -19.51
CA ALA A 53 -11.44 4.40 -20.63
C ALA A 53 -10.36 3.33 -20.37
N ILE A 54 -9.55 3.48 -19.33
CA ILE A 54 -8.48 2.58 -18.92
C ILE A 54 -8.84 2.05 -17.51
N PRO A 55 -9.43 0.85 -17.41
CA PRO A 55 -9.75 0.21 -16.13
C PRO A 55 -8.54 0.15 -15.19
N GLY A 56 -8.72 0.54 -13.93
CA GLY A 56 -7.70 0.46 -12.90
C GLY A 56 -6.65 1.57 -12.88
N LYS A 57 -6.64 2.46 -13.87
CA LYS A 57 -5.75 3.62 -13.88
C LYS A 57 -6.41 4.84 -13.24
N PHE A 58 -5.62 5.65 -12.54
CA PHE A 58 -5.98 6.98 -12.08
C PHE A 58 -5.18 8.08 -12.78
N ASP A 59 -5.65 9.33 -12.65
CA ASP A 59 -5.00 10.48 -13.28
C ASP A 59 -3.79 10.92 -12.47
N GLY A 60 -2.62 10.98 -13.12
CA GLY A 60 -1.35 11.35 -12.47
C GLY A 60 -0.83 10.34 -11.45
N THR A 61 -1.38 9.13 -11.38
CA THR A 61 -0.95 8.02 -10.50
C THR A 61 -1.43 6.69 -11.04
N TRP A 62 -0.63 5.65 -10.85
CA TRP A 62 -0.95 4.31 -11.34
C TRP A 62 -1.06 3.28 -10.21
N TRP A 63 -0.20 3.37 -9.20
CA TRP A 63 -0.18 2.45 -8.06
C TRP A 63 -1.46 2.52 -7.19
N GLU A 64 -2.10 3.70 -7.11
CA GLU A 64 -3.33 3.89 -6.33
C GLU A 64 -4.48 3.00 -6.82
N GLY A 65 -4.47 2.61 -8.10
CA GLY A 65 -5.40 1.62 -8.64
C GLY A 65 -5.30 0.27 -7.93
N GLY A 66 -4.07 -0.25 -7.83
CA GLY A 66 -3.80 -1.50 -7.11
C GLY A 66 -4.15 -1.38 -5.63
N ALA A 67 -3.82 -0.26 -5.01
CA ALA A 67 -4.15 0.02 -3.62
C ALA A 67 -5.68 0.06 -3.36
N MET A 68 -6.45 0.72 -4.24
CA MET A 68 -7.90 0.78 -4.14
C MET A 68 -8.51 -0.61 -4.29
N PHE A 69 -8.07 -1.38 -5.28
CA PHE A 69 -8.58 -2.73 -5.50
C PHE A 69 -8.22 -3.68 -4.36
N MET A 70 -7.04 -3.55 -3.76
CA MET A 70 -6.69 -4.30 -2.54
C MET A 70 -7.73 -4.05 -1.43
N GLY A 71 -8.11 -2.77 -1.20
CA GLY A 71 -9.15 -2.42 -0.23
C GLY A 71 -10.53 -2.99 -0.59
N LEU A 72 -10.92 -2.97 -1.86
CA LEU A 72 -12.19 -3.53 -2.33
C LEU A 72 -12.24 -5.07 -2.22
N ILE A 73 -11.12 -5.76 -2.45
CA ILE A 73 -11.02 -7.21 -2.26
C ILE A 73 -11.21 -7.56 -0.78
N GLN A 74 -10.59 -6.79 0.12
CA GLN A 74 -10.78 -6.96 1.57
C GLN A 74 -12.22 -6.63 2.00
N TYR A 75 -12.80 -5.56 1.46
CA TYR A 75 -14.20 -5.21 1.65
C TYR A 75 -15.13 -6.36 1.25
N TRP A 76 -14.97 -6.90 0.04
CA TRP A 76 -15.73 -8.06 -0.43
C TRP A 76 -15.59 -9.23 0.54
N HIS A 77 -14.35 -9.54 0.95
CA HIS A 77 -14.10 -10.67 1.84
C HIS A 77 -14.86 -10.51 3.15
N TRP A 78 -14.75 -9.36 3.80
CA TRP A 78 -15.31 -9.14 5.14
C TRP A 78 -16.83 -8.95 5.15
N THR A 79 -17.39 -8.37 4.10
CA THR A 79 -18.82 -7.99 4.04
C THR A 79 -19.68 -8.97 3.24
N GLY A 80 -19.07 -9.73 2.33
CA GLY A 80 -19.75 -10.54 1.32
C GLY A 80 -20.35 -9.74 0.16
N ASP A 81 -20.19 -8.41 0.12
CA ASP A 81 -20.75 -7.56 -0.92
C ASP A 81 -19.94 -7.68 -2.23
N THR A 82 -20.63 -8.07 -3.30
CA THR A 82 -20.04 -8.28 -4.64
C THR A 82 -20.22 -7.09 -5.58
N THR A 83 -20.80 -5.98 -5.13
CA THR A 83 -21.20 -4.84 -5.98
C THR A 83 -20.07 -4.32 -6.87
N TRP A 84 -18.82 -4.35 -6.38
CA TRP A 84 -17.66 -3.77 -7.07
C TRP A 84 -16.73 -4.81 -7.72
N ASN A 85 -17.10 -6.09 -7.69
CA ASN A 85 -16.21 -7.16 -8.14
C ASN A 85 -15.89 -7.05 -9.63
N ASP A 86 -16.85 -6.61 -10.46
CA ASP A 86 -16.63 -6.45 -11.90
C ASP A 86 -15.58 -5.37 -12.21
N GLN A 87 -15.59 -4.26 -11.47
CA GLN A 87 -14.62 -3.17 -11.62
C GLN A 87 -13.23 -3.60 -11.14
N VAL A 88 -13.17 -4.35 -10.03
CA VAL A 88 -11.92 -4.96 -9.52
C VAL A 88 -11.35 -5.91 -10.58
N ASN A 89 -12.17 -6.84 -11.09
CA ASN A 89 -11.77 -7.81 -12.10
C ASN A 89 -11.24 -7.12 -13.36
N ALA A 90 -12.01 -6.18 -13.90
CA ALA A 90 -11.64 -5.45 -15.11
C ALA A 90 -10.35 -4.65 -14.92
N GLY A 91 -10.20 -3.95 -13.79
CA GLY A 91 -9.03 -3.14 -13.51
C GLY A 91 -7.77 -3.95 -13.27
N MET A 92 -7.83 -4.96 -12.39
CA MET A 92 -6.69 -5.82 -12.07
C MET A 92 -6.19 -6.57 -13.32
N VAL A 93 -7.10 -7.18 -14.10
CA VAL A 93 -6.71 -7.92 -15.32
C VAL A 93 -6.17 -6.99 -16.40
N TRP A 94 -6.76 -5.80 -16.58
CA TRP A 94 -6.28 -4.83 -17.55
C TRP A 94 -4.84 -4.38 -17.24
N GLN A 95 -4.59 -4.03 -15.98
CA GLN A 95 -3.28 -3.49 -15.58
C GLN A 95 -2.21 -4.57 -15.47
N ALA A 96 -2.57 -5.84 -15.27
CA ALA A 96 -1.61 -6.95 -15.29
C ALA A 96 -0.93 -7.13 -16.66
N GLY A 97 -1.62 -6.74 -17.75
CA GLY A 97 -1.13 -6.91 -19.11
C GLY A 97 -0.98 -8.38 -19.51
N SER A 98 -0.51 -8.60 -20.74
CA SER A 98 -0.37 -9.97 -21.28
C SER A 98 0.71 -10.81 -20.60
N ALA A 99 1.72 -10.16 -20.00
CA ALA A 99 2.78 -10.83 -19.25
C ALA A 99 2.33 -11.22 -17.83
N GLY A 100 1.22 -10.66 -17.35
CA GLY A 100 0.71 -10.92 -16.01
C GLY A 100 1.71 -10.49 -14.93
N ASP A 101 2.40 -9.38 -15.10
CA ASP A 101 3.45 -8.91 -14.17
C ASP A 101 3.22 -7.45 -13.74
N PHE A 102 2.07 -6.86 -14.11
CA PHE A 102 1.80 -5.44 -13.87
C PHE A 102 2.90 -4.52 -14.39
N PHE A 103 3.57 -4.91 -15.48
CA PHE A 103 4.66 -4.14 -16.09
C PHE A 103 4.34 -3.80 -17.54
N THR A 104 3.32 -2.95 -17.73
CA THR A 104 2.87 -2.58 -19.08
C THR A 104 3.73 -1.48 -19.70
N ALA A 105 4.02 -1.61 -21.00
CA ALA A 105 4.84 -0.65 -21.75
C ALA A 105 4.31 0.79 -21.74
N ASN A 106 2.99 0.97 -21.52
CA ASN A 106 2.35 2.29 -21.53
C ASN A 106 2.73 3.15 -20.32
N TYR A 107 3.19 2.55 -19.22
CA TYR A 107 3.56 3.26 -18.00
C TYR A 107 4.97 2.94 -17.53
N SER A 108 5.60 1.88 -18.08
CA SER A 108 6.87 1.34 -17.61
C SER A 108 7.98 2.39 -17.45
N ASP A 109 8.01 3.42 -18.29
CA ASP A 109 9.01 4.50 -18.31
C ASP A 109 8.95 5.45 -17.10
N THR A 110 7.86 5.41 -16.34
CA THR A 110 7.64 6.25 -15.15
C THR A 110 7.46 5.47 -13.86
N LEU A 111 7.48 4.13 -13.91
CA LEU A 111 7.25 3.28 -12.75
C LEU A 111 8.44 3.24 -11.78
N GLY A 112 8.12 3.22 -10.49
CA GLY A 112 8.94 2.71 -9.41
C GLY A 112 8.65 1.24 -9.08
N ASN A 113 9.51 0.64 -8.26
CA ASN A 113 9.30 -0.72 -7.76
C ASN A 113 8.15 -0.79 -6.75
N ASP A 114 7.96 0.27 -5.97
CA ASP A 114 6.81 0.44 -5.08
C ASP A 114 5.49 0.50 -5.86
N ASP A 115 5.45 1.20 -6.99
CA ASP A 115 4.25 1.25 -7.82
C ASP A 115 3.78 -0.16 -8.25
N GLN A 116 4.71 -0.96 -8.79
CA GLN A 116 4.44 -2.34 -9.19
C GLN A 116 4.11 -3.24 -7.99
N ALA A 117 4.75 -3.00 -6.83
CA ALA A 117 4.52 -3.78 -5.62
C ALA A 117 3.05 -3.69 -5.17
N PHE A 118 2.43 -2.51 -5.16
CA PHE A 118 1.04 -2.36 -4.69
C PHE A 118 0.04 -3.19 -5.51
N TRP A 119 0.27 -3.37 -6.81
CA TRP A 119 -0.53 -4.29 -7.63
C TRP A 119 -0.32 -5.76 -7.26
N ALA A 120 0.92 -6.17 -6.99
CA ALA A 120 1.20 -7.51 -6.47
C ALA A 120 0.57 -7.74 -5.09
N LEU A 121 0.55 -6.72 -4.22
CA LEU A 121 -0.10 -6.82 -2.92
C LEU A 121 -1.61 -7.02 -3.06
N ALA A 122 -2.25 -6.36 -4.02
CA ALA A 122 -3.66 -6.60 -4.34
C ALA A 122 -3.88 -8.03 -4.86
N ALA A 123 -3.03 -8.51 -5.77
CA ALA A 123 -3.13 -9.86 -6.32
C ALA A 123 -2.88 -10.96 -5.26
N LEU A 124 -1.87 -10.80 -4.39
CA LEU A 124 -1.68 -11.70 -3.25
C LEU A 124 -2.87 -11.69 -2.30
N THR A 125 -3.48 -10.52 -2.08
CA THR A 125 -4.67 -10.41 -1.23
C THR A 125 -5.85 -11.15 -1.85
N ALA A 126 -6.05 -11.04 -3.17
CA ALA A 126 -7.04 -11.83 -3.89
C ALA A 126 -6.81 -13.33 -3.74
N ALA A 127 -5.58 -13.81 -3.95
CA ALA A 127 -5.23 -15.22 -3.80
C ALA A 127 -5.44 -15.75 -2.36
N GLU A 128 -5.08 -14.94 -1.35
CA GLU A 128 -5.14 -15.29 0.07
C GLU A 128 -6.54 -15.21 0.68
N LEU A 129 -7.43 -14.40 0.09
CA LEU A 129 -8.83 -14.26 0.51
C LEU A 129 -9.78 -15.12 -0.35
N ASN A 130 -9.22 -15.95 -1.24
CA ASN A 130 -9.96 -16.79 -2.20
C ASN A 130 -10.90 -15.98 -3.11
N TYR A 131 -10.49 -14.78 -3.50
CA TYR A 131 -11.25 -13.92 -4.39
C TYR A 131 -11.43 -14.59 -5.77
N PRO A 132 -12.62 -14.48 -6.41
CA PRO A 132 -12.91 -15.21 -7.63
C PRO A 132 -11.87 -15.00 -8.74
N GLU A 133 -11.44 -16.08 -9.37
CA GLU A 133 -10.54 -16.06 -10.52
C GLU A 133 -11.27 -15.57 -11.79
N VAL A 134 -10.55 -14.89 -12.68
CA VAL A 134 -11.11 -14.41 -13.95
C VAL A 134 -10.76 -15.40 -15.08
N PRO A 135 -11.77 -15.98 -15.79
CA PRO A 135 -11.51 -16.92 -16.87
C PRO A 135 -10.63 -16.33 -17.97
N ASN A 136 -9.62 -17.10 -18.41
CA ASN A 136 -8.65 -16.74 -19.45
C ASN A 136 -7.69 -15.58 -19.10
N ALA A 137 -7.68 -15.10 -17.86
CA ALA A 137 -6.64 -14.22 -17.35
C ALA A 137 -5.55 -15.02 -16.62
N PRO A 138 -4.33 -14.46 -16.45
CA PRO A 138 -3.40 -14.98 -15.45
C PRO A 138 -4.08 -14.98 -14.07
N SER A 139 -3.80 -15.99 -13.25
CA SER A 139 -4.37 -16.05 -11.90
C SER A 139 -3.77 -14.97 -11.00
N TRP A 140 -4.43 -14.68 -9.89
CA TRP A 140 -3.93 -13.72 -8.91
C TRP A 140 -2.53 -14.08 -8.38
N LEU A 141 -2.30 -15.35 -8.06
CA LEU A 141 -0.99 -15.84 -7.63
C LEU A 141 0.05 -15.72 -8.74
N THR A 142 -0.31 -16.05 -9.99
CA THR A 142 0.58 -15.87 -11.16
C THR A 142 1.01 -14.41 -11.29
N MET A 143 0.07 -13.47 -11.14
CA MET A 143 0.37 -12.05 -11.25
C MET A 143 1.36 -11.57 -10.18
N ALA A 144 1.20 -12.04 -8.94
CA ALA A 144 2.12 -11.74 -7.86
C ALA A 144 3.52 -12.37 -8.07
N GLN A 145 3.58 -13.61 -8.57
CA GLN A 145 4.84 -14.28 -8.91
C GLN A 145 5.58 -13.53 -10.02
N GLY A 146 4.85 -12.97 -11.00
CA GLY A 146 5.41 -12.12 -12.05
C GLY A 146 6.14 -10.90 -11.51
N VAL A 147 5.48 -10.13 -10.64
CA VAL A 147 6.09 -8.95 -10.00
C VAL A 147 7.29 -9.34 -9.13
N PHE A 148 7.19 -10.42 -8.36
CA PHE A 148 8.33 -10.90 -7.57
C PHE A 148 9.55 -11.19 -8.46
N ASN A 149 9.35 -11.93 -9.56
CA ASN A 149 10.41 -12.30 -10.49
C ASN A 149 11.07 -11.06 -11.16
N ASP A 150 10.24 -10.08 -11.54
CA ASP A 150 10.70 -8.78 -12.03
C ASP A 150 11.59 -8.06 -11.01
N GLN A 151 11.10 -7.94 -9.77
CA GLN A 151 11.77 -7.16 -8.73
C GLN A 151 13.06 -7.83 -8.25
N VAL A 152 13.10 -9.15 -8.06
CA VAL A 152 14.35 -9.83 -7.70
C VAL A 152 15.41 -9.71 -8.81
N GLY A 153 14.98 -9.63 -10.07
CA GLY A 153 15.86 -9.33 -11.21
C GLY A 153 16.47 -7.92 -11.17
N ARG A 154 15.85 -6.99 -10.43
CA ARG A 154 16.29 -5.59 -10.25
C ARG A 154 17.07 -5.36 -8.95
N TRP A 155 17.32 -6.40 -8.15
CA TRP A 155 18.08 -6.29 -6.91
C TRP A 155 19.50 -5.76 -7.16
N ASP A 156 19.78 -4.54 -6.72
CA ASP A 156 21.00 -3.83 -7.10
C ASP A 156 22.17 -4.10 -6.14
N MET A 157 23.11 -4.94 -6.58
CA MET A 157 24.36 -5.24 -5.87
C MET A 157 25.47 -4.20 -6.10
N SER A 158 25.31 -3.28 -7.04
CA SER A 158 26.37 -2.30 -7.40
C SER A 158 26.52 -1.16 -6.38
N SER A 159 25.52 -0.96 -5.53
CA SER A 159 25.51 0.05 -4.47
C SER A 159 24.87 -0.49 -3.20
N CYS A 160 25.36 -0.05 -2.04
CA CYS A 160 24.81 -0.44 -0.73
C CYS A 160 24.76 -1.94 -0.47
N LYS A 161 25.59 -2.72 -1.20
CA LYS A 161 25.70 -4.19 -1.10
C LYS A 161 24.37 -4.94 -1.28
N GLY A 162 23.39 -4.35 -1.97
CA GLY A 162 22.05 -4.88 -2.15
C GLY A 162 20.98 -3.80 -2.07
N GLY A 163 19.72 -4.19 -2.20
CA GLY A 163 18.55 -3.33 -2.08
C GLY A 163 17.98 -2.91 -3.42
N LEU A 164 16.65 -2.82 -3.49
CA LEU A 164 15.94 -2.19 -4.60
C LEU A 164 16.08 -0.67 -4.54
N ARG A 165 16.28 -0.07 -5.71
CA ARG A 165 16.08 1.36 -5.93
C ARG A 165 14.59 1.67 -5.93
N TRP A 166 14.24 2.90 -5.61
CA TRP A 166 12.87 3.39 -5.73
C TRP A 166 12.42 3.32 -7.19
N GLN A 167 13.14 4.01 -8.08
CA GLN A 167 12.82 4.11 -9.50
C GLN A 167 13.67 3.16 -10.36
N LEU A 168 13.16 2.79 -11.53
CA LEU A 168 13.74 1.76 -12.39
C LEU A 168 14.88 2.25 -13.30
N TYR A 169 14.85 3.51 -13.72
CA TYR A 169 15.75 4.03 -14.74
C TYR A 169 16.62 5.21 -14.27
N PRO A 170 17.89 5.30 -14.71
CA PRO A 170 18.82 6.36 -14.28
C PRO A 170 18.38 7.80 -14.50
N TYR A 171 17.46 8.05 -15.45
CA TYR A 171 16.94 9.39 -15.73
C TYR A 171 15.82 9.83 -14.77
N GLN A 172 15.23 8.89 -14.01
CA GLN A 172 14.22 9.21 -13.01
C GLN A 172 14.89 9.76 -11.76
N SER A 173 14.33 10.83 -11.18
CA SER A 173 14.89 11.52 -10.00
C SER A 173 15.11 10.58 -8.81
N GLY A 174 14.20 9.62 -8.61
CA GLY A 174 14.26 8.63 -7.53
C GLY A 174 15.26 7.48 -7.73
N TYR A 175 15.95 7.38 -8.87
CA TYR A 175 16.81 6.21 -9.16
C TYR A 175 17.97 6.07 -8.17
N LYS A 176 18.47 7.20 -7.67
CA LYS A 176 19.61 7.24 -6.72
C LYS A 176 19.19 7.00 -5.27
N ILE A 177 17.92 6.70 -5.04
CA ILE A 177 17.33 6.44 -3.73
C ILE A 177 16.99 4.96 -3.64
N LYS A 178 17.27 4.34 -2.50
CA LYS A 178 16.64 3.08 -2.07
C LYS A 178 15.73 3.45 -0.90
N ASN A 179 14.46 3.12 -0.98
CA ASN A 179 13.48 3.50 0.04
C ASN A 179 12.92 2.27 0.77
N ALA A 180 12.34 2.52 1.94
CA ALA A 180 11.73 1.48 2.75
C ALA A 180 10.55 0.83 2.04
N ILE A 181 9.71 1.59 1.32
CA ILE A 181 8.52 1.04 0.68
C ILE A 181 8.81 0.04 -0.45
N SER A 182 9.79 0.29 -1.32
CA SER A 182 10.13 -0.67 -2.39
C SER A 182 10.72 -1.96 -1.82
N ASN A 183 11.56 -1.86 -0.79
CA ASN A 183 12.21 -3.02 -0.18
C ASN A 183 11.27 -3.79 0.76
N GLY A 184 10.50 -3.09 1.60
CA GLY A 184 9.46 -3.64 2.45
C GLY A 184 8.31 -4.25 1.65
N GLY A 185 7.95 -3.64 0.51
CA GLY A 185 7.01 -4.18 -0.47
C GLY A 185 7.47 -5.54 -1.01
N LEU A 186 8.70 -5.62 -1.55
CA LEU A 186 9.26 -6.90 -2.01
C LEU A 186 9.37 -7.93 -0.87
N PHE A 187 9.77 -7.48 0.33
CA PHE A 187 9.87 -8.34 1.51
C PHE A 187 8.54 -9.02 1.85
N GLN A 188 7.44 -8.25 1.96
CA GLN A 188 6.15 -8.86 2.25
C GLN A 188 5.63 -9.70 1.07
N ILE A 189 5.90 -9.33 -0.19
CA ILE A 189 5.55 -10.17 -1.35
C ILE A 189 6.24 -11.53 -1.24
N ALA A 190 7.55 -11.54 -0.96
CA ALA A 190 8.34 -12.76 -0.79
C ALA A 190 7.83 -13.61 0.39
N ALA A 191 7.60 -13.01 1.56
CA ALA A 191 7.08 -13.71 2.73
C ALA A 191 5.69 -14.34 2.49
N ARG A 192 4.79 -13.60 1.83
CA ARG A 192 3.44 -14.05 1.47
C ARG A 192 3.47 -15.19 0.47
N LEU A 193 4.25 -15.07 -0.60
CA LEU A 193 4.48 -16.15 -1.57
C LEU A 193 5.06 -17.40 -0.91
N ALA A 194 6.03 -17.23 0.00
CA ALA A 194 6.64 -18.34 0.74
C ALA A 194 5.58 -19.11 1.54
N ARG A 195 4.74 -18.40 2.30
CA ARG A 195 3.66 -19.02 3.08
C ARG A 195 2.59 -19.65 2.20
N TYR A 196 2.15 -18.96 1.14
CA TYR A 196 1.06 -19.43 0.28
C TYR A 196 1.45 -20.70 -0.48
N THR A 197 2.67 -20.75 -1.01
CA THR A 197 3.14 -21.82 -1.90
C THR A 197 3.93 -22.91 -1.19
N GLY A 198 4.47 -22.63 0.00
CA GLY A 198 5.45 -23.50 0.67
C GLY A 198 6.82 -23.55 -0.01
N ASN A 199 7.09 -22.68 -1.00
CA ASN A 199 8.35 -22.66 -1.73
C ASN A 199 9.42 -21.85 -0.99
N HIS A 200 10.51 -22.52 -0.63
CA HIS A 200 11.62 -21.95 0.14
C HIS A 200 12.38 -20.83 -0.58
N THR A 201 12.40 -20.79 -1.93
CA THR A 201 13.06 -19.71 -2.67
C THR A 201 12.53 -18.33 -2.27
N TYR A 202 11.21 -18.22 -2.04
CA TYR A 202 10.61 -16.97 -1.60
C TYR A 202 11.00 -16.63 -0.16
N ALA A 203 11.11 -17.63 0.73
CA ALA A 203 11.56 -17.44 2.10
C ALA A 203 13.02 -16.96 2.15
N ASP A 204 13.89 -17.56 1.33
CA ASP A 204 15.30 -17.17 1.23
C ASP A 204 15.45 -15.72 0.74
N TRP A 205 14.62 -15.29 -0.20
CA TRP A 205 14.58 -13.89 -0.62
C TRP A 205 14.03 -12.98 0.47
N ALA A 206 12.99 -13.37 1.19
CA ALA A 206 12.46 -12.58 2.30
C ALA A 206 13.50 -12.38 3.41
N GLU A 207 14.23 -13.44 3.79
CA GLU A 207 15.37 -13.37 4.72
C GLU A 207 16.47 -12.44 4.20
N LYS A 208 16.86 -12.58 2.93
CA LYS A 208 17.88 -11.73 2.30
C LYS A 208 17.50 -10.24 2.30
N ILE A 209 16.25 -9.92 2.01
CA ILE A 209 15.78 -8.52 1.96
C ILE A 209 15.74 -7.94 3.37
N TRP A 210 15.18 -8.68 4.34
CA TRP A 210 15.15 -8.27 5.75
C TRP A 210 16.56 -8.01 6.28
N ASP A 211 17.47 -8.97 6.08
CA ASP A 211 18.84 -8.87 6.57
C ASP A 211 19.58 -7.69 5.92
N TRP A 212 19.37 -7.45 4.63
CA TRP A 212 19.92 -6.28 3.95
C TRP A 212 19.36 -4.98 4.53
N SER A 213 18.03 -4.86 4.67
CA SER A 213 17.40 -3.66 5.22
C SER A 213 17.96 -3.34 6.62
N ALA A 214 18.18 -4.39 7.45
CA ALA A 214 18.76 -4.28 8.78
C ALA A 214 20.24 -3.83 8.81
N THR A 215 20.94 -3.83 7.66
CA THR A 215 22.28 -3.23 7.53
C THR A 215 22.26 -1.74 7.19
N THR A 216 21.08 -1.18 6.94
CA THR A 216 20.87 0.22 6.54
C THR A 216 19.94 0.93 7.53
N PRO A 217 19.86 2.27 7.48
CA PRO A 217 18.85 3.03 8.24
C PRO A 217 17.39 2.63 7.95
N LEU A 218 17.10 1.95 6.84
CA LEU A 218 15.74 1.52 6.48
C LEU A 218 15.13 0.51 7.46
N LEU A 219 15.92 -0.15 8.31
CA LEU A 219 15.40 -0.97 9.41
C LEU A 219 16.44 -1.03 10.54
N ASN A 220 16.14 -0.45 11.69
CA ASN A 220 16.98 -0.60 12.86
C ASN A 220 16.40 -1.64 13.83
N THR A 221 17.00 -2.82 13.93
CA THR A 221 16.47 -3.92 14.78
C THR A 221 16.70 -3.74 16.29
N SER A 222 17.39 -2.67 16.70
CA SER A 222 17.56 -2.33 18.12
C SER A 222 16.50 -1.34 18.62
N THR A 223 16.08 -0.42 17.76
CA THR A 223 15.12 0.66 18.08
C THR A 223 13.79 0.51 17.36
N TRP A 224 13.74 -0.37 16.35
CA TRP A 224 12.64 -0.62 15.43
C TRP A 224 12.24 0.58 14.56
N TYR A 225 13.09 1.60 14.47
CA TYR A 225 12.93 2.69 13.50
C TYR A 225 13.04 2.18 12.07
N ILE A 226 12.22 2.75 11.17
CA ILE A 226 12.27 2.54 9.72
C ILE A 226 12.36 3.92 9.06
N ASP A 227 13.56 4.28 8.64
CA ASP A 227 13.76 5.51 7.88
C ASP A 227 13.21 5.35 6.45
N ASP A 228 12.73 6.44 5.88
CA ASP A 228 12.02 6.42 4.60
C ASP A 228 12.96 6.11 3.44
N THR A 229 14.12 6.77 3.40
CA THR A 229 15.05 6.66 2.27
C THR A 229 16.50 6.62 2.71
N VAL A 230 17.31 5.97 1.88
CA VAL A 230 18.77 6.04 1.88
C VAL A 230 19.27 6.36 0.47
N THR A 231 20.43 6.99 0.37
CA THR A 231 20.99 7.42 -0.92
C THR A 231 22.16 6.55 -1.37
N THR A 232 22.20 6.18 -2.66
CA THR A 232 23.25 5.29 -3.17
C THR A 232 24.62 5.96 -3.30
N HIS A 233 24.69 7.30 -3.26
CA HIS A 233 25.95 8.04 -3.37
C HIS A 233 26.80 8.04 -2.09
N SER A 234 26.17 7.73 -0.95
CA SER A 234 26.81 7.73 0.37
C SER A 234 26.91 6.31 0.94
N ASP A 235 26.94 5.28 0.07
CA ASP A 235 26.82 3.87 0.46
C ASP A 235 25.66 3.63 1.44
N CYS A 236 24.52 4.29 1.18
CA CYS A 236 23.31 4.25 1.99
C CYS A 236 23.43 4.79 3.43
N THR A 237 24.45 5.59 3.71
CA THR A 237 24.60 6.27 5.02
C THR A 237 23.87 7.61 5.11
N GLY A 238 23.56 8.26 3.98
CA GLY A 238 22.72 9.46 3.94
C GLY A 238 21.26 9.07 3.82
N HIS A 239 20.43 9.47 4.79
CA HIS A 239 19.06 9.01 4.96
C HIS A 239 18.06 10.14 5.29
N VAL A 240 16.76 9.83 5.18
CA VAL A 240 15.64 10.68 5.58
C VAL A 240 14.79 9.93 6.60
N ASP A 241 14.74 10.47 7.82
CA ASP A 241 14.27 9.77 9.03
C ASP A 241 12.76 9.91 9.24
N ILE A 242 12.02 10.27 8.20
CA ILE A 242 10.56 10.42 8.30
C ILE A 242 9.95 9.03 8.49
N GLN A 243 9.07 8.92 9.48
CA GLN A 243 8.42 7.67 9.83
C GLN A 243 7.01 7.69 9.22
N TRP A 244 6.73 6.73 8.35
CA TRP A 244 5.45 6.59 7.66
C TRP A 244 4.74 5.30 8.07
N THR A 245 3.44 5.36 8.32
CA THR A 245 2.64 4.19 8.75
C THR A 245 2.79 2.97 7.84
N TYR A 246 2.78 3.19 6.51
CA TYR A 246 2.88 2.11 5.53
C TYR A 246 4.23 1.39 5.51
N ASN A 247 5.34 2.09 5.81
CA ASN A 247 6.67 1.48 5.85
C ASN A 247 6.70 0.44 6.97
N TYR A 248 6.22 0.80 8.16
CA TYR A 248 6.06 -0.13 9.28
C TYR A 248 5.14 -1.29 8.93
N GLY A 249 4.01 -1.00 8.29
CA GLY A 249 3.06 -2.02 7.86
C GLY A 249 3.66 -3.05 6.91
N THR A 250 4.49 -2.65 5.95
CA THR A 250 5.13 -3.59 5.01
C THR A 250 6.10 -4.56 5.71
N TYR A 251 6.95 -4.06 6.62
CA TYR A 251 7.86 -4.91 7.39
C TYR A 251 7.10 -5.76 8.42
N LEU A 252 6.04 -5.24 9.04
CA LEU A 252 5.22 -6.02 9.96
C LEU A 252 4.53 -7.18 9.24
N MET A 253 3.97 -6.94 8.04
CA MET A 253 3.34 -7.98 7.23
C MET A 253 4.33 -9.11 6.92
N GLY A 254 5.50 -8.81 6.35
CA GLY A 254 6.46 -9.87 6.03
C GLY A 254 6.91 -10.65 7.28
N ALA A 255 7.14 -9.96 8.41
CA ALA A 255 7.51 -10.59 9.67
C ALA A 255 6.39 -11.50 10.22
N ALA A 256 5.12 -11.07 10.15
CA ALA A 256 3.97 -11.85 10.61
C ALA A 256 3.77 -13.14 9.78
N TYR A 257 3.91 -13.05 8.45
CA TYR A 257 3.82 -14.23 7.58
C TYR A 257 4.96 -15.23 7.86
N LEU A 258 6.19 -14.74 8.06
CA LEU A 258 7.33 -15.61 8.37
C LEU A 258 7.25 -16.17 9.80
N TYR A 259 6.75 -15.42 10.78
CA TYR A 259 6.47 -15.94 12.12
C TYR A 259 5.49 -17.11 12.07
N ASN A 260 4.41 -16.96 11.30
CA ASN A 260 3.40 -18.00 11.10
C ASN A 260 3.99 -19.22 10.36
N MET A 261 4.75 -18.99 9.28
CA MET A 261 5.36 -20.07 8.47
C MET A 261 6.45 -20.85 9.23
N THR A 262 7.23 -20.18 10.07
CA THR A 262 8.35 -20.80 10.81
C THR A 262 7.95 -21.42 12.15
N ASN A 263 6.64 -21.57 12.41
CA ASN A 263 6.09 -22.10 13.67
C ASN A 263 6.62 -21.35 14.90
N ALA A 264 6.45 -20.01 14.89
CA ALA A 264 6.85 -19.13 15.98
C ALA A 264 8.37 -18.99 16.22
N GLY A 265 9.15 -18.86 15.15
CA GLY A 265 10.58 -18.57 15.23
C GLY A 265 10.90 -17.29 16.01
N SER A 266 11.94 -17.33 16.86
CA SER A 266 12.29 -16.24 17.78
C SER A 266 12.67 -14.93 17.08
N LYS A 267 13.35 -15.00 15.93
CA LYS A 267 13.68 -13.83 15.08
C LYS A 267 12.41 -13.07 14.67
N TRP A 268 11.45 -13.80 14.10
CA TRP A 268 10.22 -13.21 13.60
C TRP A 268 9.28 -12.78 14.72
N LYS A 269 9.34 -13.44 15.88
CA LYS A 269 8.64 -12.95 17.08
C LYS A 269 9.17 -11.57 17.51
N ALA A 270 10.49 -11.44 17.65
CA ALA A 270 11.10 -10.17 18.04
C ALA A 270 10.80 -9.06 17.03
N ALA A 271 10.79 -9.39 15.72
CA ALA A 271 10.39 -8.47 14.67
C ALA A 271 8.93 -8.00 14.82
N VAL A 272 7.98 -8.92 15.01
CA VAL A 272 6.56 -8.57 15.18
C VAL A 272 6.35 -7.70 16.42
N ASP A 273 6.90 -8.12 17.57
CA ASP A 273 6.73 -7.39 18.83
C ASP A 273 7.34 -5.98 18.72
N GLY A 274 8.58 -5.87 18.25
CA GLY A 274 9.28 -4.60 18.15
C GLY A 274 8.67 -3.61 17.15
N LEU A 275 8.24 -4.11 15.98
CA LEU A 275 7.55 -3.29 14.98
C LEU A 275 6.17 -2.83 15.46
N LEU A 276 5.40 -3.69 16.17
CA LEU A 276 4.12 -3.29 16.76
C LEU A 276 4.30 -2.23 17.85
N ASP A 277 5.22 -2.44 18.78
CA ASP A 277 5.52 -1.47 19.84
C ASP A 277 5.88 -0.09 19.25
N ARG A 278 6.71 -0.09 18.21
CA ARG A 278 7.10 1.14 17.53
C ARG A 278 5.95 1.77 16.76
N THR A 279 5.13 0.96 16.11
CA THR A 279 3.92 1.41 15.41
C THR A 279 2.95 2.10 16.37
N PHE A 280 2.67 1.48 17.52
CA PHE A 280 1.75 2.01 18.52
C PHE A 280 2.28 3.28 19.19
N SER A 281 3.56 3.30 19.56
CA SER A 281 4.15 4.49 20.19
C SER A 281 4.27 5.69 19.25
N THR A 282 4.39 5.47 17.93
CA THR A 282 4.57 6.54 16.94
C THR A 282 3.24 7.03 16.37
N PHE A 283 2.41 6.11 15.87
CA PHE A 283 1.24 6.46 15.05
C PHE A 283 -0.09 6.45 15.81
N PHE A 284 -0.06 6.18 17.12
CA PHE A 284 -1.23 6.29 18.00
C PHE A 284 -0.94 7.23 19.16
N PRO A 285 -0.87 8.54 18.92
CA PRO A 285 -0.36 9.49 19.90
C PRO A 285 -1.21 9.53 21.17
N SER A 286 -0.55 9.53 22.34
CA SER A 286 -1.20 9.63 23.65
C SER A 286 -2.05 10.91 23.80
N LYS A 287 -1.64 12.01 23.16
CA LYS A 287 -2.40 13.28 23.11
C LYS A 287 -3.79 13.14 22.47
N TYR A 288 -4.03 12.08 21.69
CA TYR A 288 -5.31 11.76 21.06
C TYR A 288 -5.97 10.52 21.69
N GLY A 289 -5.64 10.23 22.96
CA GLY A 289 -6.16 9.08 23.69
C GLY A 289 -5.41 7.77 23.44
N GLY A 290 -4.36 7.79 22.61
CA GLY A 290 -3.47 6.64 22.42
C GLY A 290 -4.03 5.50 21.57
N ASN A 291 -5.26 5.61 21.06
CA ASN A 291 -5.89 4.59 20.21
C ASN A 291 -6.34 5.10 18.84
N VAL A 292 -6.25 6.40 18.57
CA VAL A 292 -6.59 6.97 17.26
C VAL A 292 -5.33 7.07 16.41
N MET A 293 -5.35 6.40 15.26
CA MET A 293 -4.24 6.40 14.30
C MET A 293 -4.08 7.77 13.64
N SER A 294 -2.84 8.20 13.43
CA SER A 294 -2.51 9.46 12.74
C SER A 294 -1.19 9.35 12.00
N GLU A 295 -1.15 9.87 10.78
CA GLU A 295 0.10 10.08 10.05
C GLU A 295 0.85 11.30 10.61
N THR A 296 1.61 11.05 11.68
CA THR A 296 2.16 12.12 12.55
C THR A 296 3.12 13.08 11.86
N ALA A 297 3.73 12.68 10.75
CA ALA A 297 4.66 13.49 10.00
C ALA A 297 3.98 14.63 9.21
N CYS A 298 2.71 14.46 8.81
CA CYS A 298 2.05 15.39 7.89
C CYS A 298 0.65 15.85 8.33
N GLU A 299 -0.11 15.02 9.07
CA GLU A 299 -1.52 15.32 9.35
C GLU A 299 -1.67 16.57 10.22
N THR A 300 -0.86 16.70 11.28
CA THR A 300 -0.95 17.85 12.19
C THR A 300 -0.47 19.15 11.56
N LEU A 301 0.27 19.06 10.45
CA LEU A 301 0.79 20.19 9.71
C LEU A 301 -0.08 20.53 8.50
N HIS A 302 -1.09 19.71 8.18
CA HIS A 302 -1.91 19.81 6.97
C HIS A 302 -1.06 19.78 5.67
N THR A 303 0.01 18.99 5.67
CA THR A 303 0.95 18.87 4.55
C THR A 303 0.96 17.49 3.89
N CYS A 304 0.02 16.61 4.25
CA CYS A 304 -0.05 15.29 3.63
C CYS A 304 -0.34 15.45 2.14
N ASP A 305 0.49 14.82 1.31
CA ASP A 305 0.19 14.70 -0.12
C ASP A 305 -0.82 13.57 -0.38
N ARG A 306 -1.19 13.42 -1.66
CA ARG A 306 -2.11 12.38 -2.14
C ARG A 306 -1.71 10.98 -1.65
N ASN A 307 -0.42 10.65 -1.68
CA ASN A 307 0.04 9.32 -1.31
C ASN A 307 -0.11 9.09 0.20
N GLN A 308 0.33 10.07 0.99
CA GLN A 308 0.43 9.97 2.45
C GLN A 308 -0.93 9.82 3.12
N ILE A 309 -2.00 10.33 2.49
CA ILE A 309 -3.38 10.16 2.97
C ILE A 309 -3.79 8.68 3.02
N CYS A 310 -3.32 7.86 2.09
CA CYS A 310 -3.67 6.44 2.00
C CYS A 310 -2.97 5.57 3.06
N PHE A 311 -1.80 5.98 3.55
CA PHE A 311 -0.86 5.10 4.25
C PHE A 311 -1.45 4.42 5.49
N LYS A 312 -2.18 5.18 6.29
CA LYS A 312 -2.83 4.67 7.50
C LYS A 312 -3.97 3.70 7.24
N GLY A 313 -4.60 3.78 6.05
CA GLY A 313 -5.55 2.78 5.57
C GLY A 313 -4.89 1.44 5.36
N PHE A 314 -3.72 1.44 4.71
CA PHE A 314 -2.94 0.21 4.50
C PHE A 314 -2.49 -0.39 5.82
N LEU A 315 -1.99 0.44 6.74
CA LEU A 315 -1.61 -0.02 8.06
C LEU A 315 -2.79 -0.65 8.82
N ALA A 316 -4.00 -0.07 8.73
CA ALA A 316 -5.19 -0.65 9.37
C ALA A 316 -5.49 -2.07 8.85
N ALA A 317 -5.46 -2.28 7.53
CA ALA A 317 -5.65 -3.60 6.93
C ALA A 317 -4.56 -4.60 7.31
N TRP A 318 -3.30 -4.15 7.29
CA TRP A 318 -2.16 -4.99 7.62
C TRP A 318 -2.09 -5.35 9.11
N LEU A 319 -2.53 -4.47 10.00
CA LEU A 319 -2.72 -4.79 11.42
C LEU A 319 -3.80 -5.86 11.61
N ALA A 320 -4.93 -5.75 10.91
CA ALA A 320 -5.97 -6.78 10.97
C ALA A 320 -5.45 -8.15 10.50
N THR A 321 -4.74 -8.22 9.37
CA THR A 321 -4.11 -9.46 8.90
C THR A 321 -3.05 -9.99 9.88
N THR A 322 -2.23 -9.11 10.46
CA THR A 322 -1.25 -9.49 11.49
C THR A 322 -1.93 -10.15 12.68
N SER A 323 -3.08 -9.62 13.12
CA SER A 323 -3.84 -10.18 14.23
C SER A 323 -4.41 -11.58 13.94
N GLN A 324 -4.65 -11.92 12.67
CA GLN A 324 -5.07 -13.27 12.26
C GLN A 324 -3.89 -14.25 12.24
N LEU A 325 -2.72 -13.82 11.75
CA LEU A 325 -1.53 -14.66 11.62
C LEU A 325 -0.77 -14.84 12.93
N VAL A 326 -0.86 -13.86 13.83
CA VAL A 326 -0.16 -13.79 15.11
C VAL A 326 -1.18 -13.56 16.23
N PRO A 327 -1.99 -14.55 16.62
CA PRO A 327 -3.19 -14.32 17.44
C PRO A 327 -2.95 -13.64 18.80
N TYR A 328 -1.77 -13.77 19.39
CA TYR A 328 -1.48 -13.12 20.68
C TYR A 328 -1.46 -11.59 20.61
N THR A 329 -1.33 -10.98 19.42
CA THR A 329 -1.30 -9.53 19.23
C THR A 329 -2.71 -8.92 19.14
N GLN A 330 -3.77 -9.74 19.05
CA GLN A 330 -5.16 -9.29 18.89
C GLN A 330 -5.61 -8.34 19.99
N GLY A 331 -5.30 -8.66 21.25
CA GLY A 331 -5.71 -7.85 22.40
C GLY A 331 -5.18 -6.41 22.35
N GLU A 332 -4.08 -6.19 21.62
CA GLU A 332 -3.48 -4.87 21.43
C GLU A 332 -3.93 -4.22 20.12
N ILE A 333 -4.07 -4.99 19.04
CA ILE A 333 -4.43 -4.49 17.70
C ILE A 333 -5.91 -4.07 17.61
N ILE A 334 -6.83 -4.94 18.04
CA ILE A 334 -8.28 -4.72 17.83
C ILE A 334 -8.77 -3.40 18.45
N PRO A 335 -8.40 -3.03 19.69
CA PRO A 335 -8.80 -1.74 20.24
C PRO A 335 -8.30 -0.56 19.40
N LYS A 336 -7.08 -0.62 18.86
CA LYS A 336 -6.52 0.45 18.00
C LYS A 336 -7.35 0.66 16.74
N LEU A 337 -7.76 -0.44 16.09
CA LEU A 337 -8.62 -0.40 14.90
C LEU A 337 -10.01 0.14 15.23
N GLN A 338 -10.64 -0.34 16.31
CA GLN A 338 -12.00 0.05 16.68
C GLN A 338 -12.11 1.51 17.08
N TYR A 339 -11.21 2.00 17.93
CA TYR A 339 -11.22 3.41 18.33
C TYR A 339 -10.84 4.35 17.18
N SER A 340 -9.93 3.92 16.29
CA SER A 340 -9.66 4.67 15.06
C SER A 340 -10.90 4.73 14.17
N ALA A 341 -11.68 3.65 14.04
CA ALA A 341 -12.90 3.65 13.24
C ALA A 341 -13.98 4.58 13.80
N VAL A 342 -14.21 4.55 15.11
CA VAL A 342 -15.12 5.51 15.77
C VAL A 342 -14.69 6.96 15.52
N ALA A 343 -13.38 7.22 15.52
CA ALA A 343 -12.82 8.54 15.27
C ALA A 343 -12.96 8.96 13.78
N ALA A 344 -12.68 8.03 12.86
CA ALA A 344 -12.84 8.23 11.42
C ALA A 344 -14.30 8.48 11.02
N GLY A 345 -15.26 7.75 11.60
CA GLY A 345 -16.70 7.97 11.33
C GLY A 345 -17.14 9.41 11.61
N LYS A 346 -16.57 10.07 12.62
CA LYS A 346 -16.84 11.49 12.91
C LYS A 346 -16.29 12.46 11.86
N GLN A 347 -15.31 12.02 11.07
CA GLN A 347 -14.79 12.78 9.93
C GLN A 347 -15.64 12.59 8.68
N CYS A 348 -16.53 11.60 8.64
CA CYS A 348 -17.41 11.28 7.51
C CYS A 348 -18.73 12.05 7.62
N THR A 349 -18.61 13.38 7.53
CA THR A 349 -19.74 14.33 7.56
C THR A 349 -19.59 15.43 6.51
N GLY A 350 -18.70 15.23 5.54
CA GLY A 350 -18.34 16.21 4.52
C GLY A 350 -19.35 16.31 3.39
N LEU A 351 -19.18 17.33 2.54
CA LEU A 351 -20.03 17.61 1.37
C LEU A 351 -21.53 17.72 1.67
N GLN A 352 -22.37 17.68 0.63
CA GLN A 352 -23.83 17.80 0.74
C GLN A 352 -24.50 16.47 1.13
N ASP A 353 -23.84 15.34 0.83
CA ASP A 353 -24.30 14.00 1.24
C ASP A 353 -24.09 13.75 2.74
N HIS A 354 -23.16 14.46 3.39
CA HIS A 354 -22.76 14.25 4.78
C HIS A 354 -22.13 12.87 5.03
N GLU A 355 -21.52 12.29 4.00
CA GLU A 355 -20.92 10.95 4.06
C GLU A 355 -19.41 11.00 3.78
N HIS A 356 -18.92 12.01 3.06
CA HIS A 356 -17.51 12.11 2.70
C HIS A 356 -16.58 12.30 3.91
N CYS A 357 -15.57 11.43 3.98
CA CYS A 357 -14.59 11.41 5.05
C CYS A 357 -13.39 12.36 4.85
N GLY A 358 -12.92 12.94 5.95
CA GLY A 358 -11.65 13.68 6.04
C GLY A 358 -10.45 12.82 6.49
N VAL A 359 -9.28 13.45 6.64
CA VAL A 359 -8.02 12.79 7.00
C VAL A 359 -7.74 12.89 8.50
N GLN A 360 -8.04 13.98 9.19
CA GLN A 360 -7.65 14.15 10.60
C GLN A 360 -8.59 13.43 11.57
N TRP A 361 -8.49 12.09 11.65
CA TRP A 361 -9.35 11.26 12.51
C TRP A 361 -9.29 11.63 14.00
N PHE A 362 -8.20 12.23 14.47
CA PHE A 362 -8.10 12.73 15.85
C PHE A 362 -8.99 13.96 16.14
N ASN A 363 -9.54 14.61 15.11
CA ASN A 363 -10.51 15.69 15.26
C ASN A 363 -11.94 15.10 15.32
N SER A 364 -12.87 15.78 15.99
CA SER A 364 -14.27 15.36 16.06
C SER A 364 -15.14 15.97 14.96
N THR A 365 -14.61 16.94 14.21
CA THR A 365 -15.29 17.64 13.13
C THR A 365 -14.54 17.42 11.83
N TRP A 366 -15.26 17.20 10.73
CA TRP A 366 -14.68 17.09 9.39
C TRP A 366 -13.67 18.22 9.11
N ASP A 367 -12.49 17.82 8.66
CA ASP A 367 -11.35 18.72 8.42
C ASP A 367 -11.45 19.54 7.12
N GLY A 368 -12.50 19.34 6.32
CA GLY A 368 -12.74 20.03 5.06
C GLY A 368 -11.99 19.44 3.87
N SER A 369 -11.22 18.36 4.06
CA SER A 369 -10.54 17.67 2.97
C SER A 369 -11.48 16.66 2.28
N THR A 370 -11.28 16.48 0.98
CA THR A 370 -11.97 15.48 0.15
C THR A 370 -10.99 14.84 -0.82
N GLY A 371 -11.36 13.66 -1.31
CA GLY A 371 -10.57 12.87 -2.23
C GLY A 371 -10.89 11.39 -2.09
N ILE A 372 -10.45 10.62 -3.08
CA ILE A 372 -10.64 9.17 -3.08
C ILE A 372 -9.75 8.52 -2.02
N GLU A 373 -8.60 9.10 -1.74
CA GLU A 373 -7.58 8.60 -0.82
C GLU A 373 -8.10 8.55 0.61
N GLN A 374 -8.91 9.55 1.00
CA GLN A 374 -9.64 9.56 2.27
C GLN A 374 -10.62 8.38 2.34
N GLN A 375 -11.40 8.17 1.29
CA GLN A 375 -12.39 7.08 1.25
C GLN A 375 -11.68 5.72 1.24
N MET A 376 -10.58 5.57 0.50
CA MET A 376 -9.74 4.36 0.51
C MET A 376 -9.22 4.03 1.91
N ALA A 377 -8.72 5.04 2.63
CA ALA A 377 -8.19 4.85 3.97
C ALA A 377 -9.28 4.45 4.97
N VAL A 378 -10.45 5.10 4.90
CA VAL A 378 -11.58 4.80 5.80
C VAL A 378 -12.25 3.47 5.45
N LEU A 379 -12.41 3.13 4.16
CA LEU A 379 -12.92 1.84 3.72
C LEU A 379 -12.06 0.70 4.28
N SER A 380 -10.74 0.81 4.11
CA SER A 380 -9.79 -0.18 4.61
C SER A 380 -9.93 -0.35 6.12
N LEU A 381 -10.06 0.76 6.87
CA LEU A 381 -10.27 0.72 8.32
C LEU A 381 -11.60 0.07 8.73
N PHE A 382 -12.72 0.44 8.10
CA PHE A 382 -14.05 -0.09 8.45
C PHE A 382 -14.17 -1.56 8.11
N ALA A 383 -13.76 -1.98 6.90
CA ALA A 383 -13.77 -3.38 6.50
C ALA A 383 -12.87 -4.23 7.43
N SER A 384 -11.67 -3.72 7.76
CA SER A 384 -10.71 -4.44 8.60
C SER A 384 -11.17 -4.67 10.02
N ASN A 385 -12.07 -3.83 10.56
CA ASN A 385 -12.63 -4.03 11.90
C ASN A 385 -13.52 -5.28 12.02
N LEU A 386 -14.01 -5.82 10.90
CA LEU A 386 -14.83 -7.04 10.90
C LEU A 386 -14.04 -8.27 11.35
N VAL A 387 -12.70 -8.22 11.34
CA VAL A 387 -11.83 -9.25 11.94
C VAL A 387 -12.12 -9.49 13.42
N ALA A 388 -12.60 -8.47 14.15
CA ALA A 388 -12.94 -8.58 15.57
C ALA A 388 -14.14 -9.51 15.84
N PHE A 389 -14.92 -9.81 14.81
CA PHE A 389 -16.12 -10.66 14.88
C PHE A 389 -15.90 -12.04 14.23
N ASP A 390 -14.67 -12.37 13.82
CA ASP A 390 -14.35 -13.70 13.32
C ASP A 390 -14.30 -14.71 14.48
N GLU A 391 -15.30 -15.59 14.55
CA GLU A 391 -15.47 -16.57 15.62
C GLU A 391 -14.26 -17.50 15.79
N ARG A 392 -13.48 -17.72 14.73
CA ARG A 392 -12.28 -18.56 14.75
C ARG A 392 -11.15 -17.96 15.58
N GLN A 393 -11.18 -16.66 15.81
CA GLN A 393 -10.20 -15.96 16.66
C GLN A 393 -10.51 -16.08 18.15
N SER A 394 -11.72 -16.54 18.52
CA SER A 394 -12.14 -16.71 19.92
C SER A 394 -11.60 -17.99 20.60
N GLY A 395 -10.69 -18.72 19.94
CA GLY A 395 -10.21 -20.06 20.33
C GLY A 395 -8.97 -20.14 21.24
N SER A 396 -8.51 -19.04 21.86
CA SER A 396 -7.33 -19.06 22.75
C SER A 396 -7.59 -18.37 24.09
N ASN A 397 -8.07 -19.16 25.07
CA ASN A 397 -7.78 -19.02 26.50
C ASN A 397 -7.78 -17.59 27.12
N THR A 398 -8.82 -16.79 26.90
CA THR A 398 -9.15 -15.67 27.81
C THR A 398 -10.42 -16.01 28.56
N GLY A 399 -10.29 -16.15 29.88
CA GLY A 399 -11.40 -16.41 30.76
C GLY A 399 -12.45 -15.31 30.64
N SER A 400 -13.71 -15.72 30.50
CA SER A 400 -14.91 -15.03 30.99
C SER A 400 -14.79 -13.51 31.07
N GLY A 401 -14.91 -12.82 29.92
CA GLY A 401 -14.88 -11.37 29.87
C GLY A 401 -15.11 -10.79 28.47
N SER A 402 -16.33 -10.96 27.95
CA SER A 402 -16.96 -10.12 26.92
C SER A 402 -16.23 -9.87 25.58
N SER A 403 -16.62 -10.63 24.54
CA SER A 403 -16.90 -10.12 23.19
C SER A 403 -17.87 -11.10 22.52
N GLY A 404 -19.03 -10.59 22.10
CA GLY A 404 -20.20 -11.39 21.75
C GLY A 404 -20.03 -12.17 20.45
N SER A 405 -20.37 -13.45 20.48
CA SER A 405 -20.95 -14.13 19.33
C SER A 405 -22.22 -13.36 18.95
N ASN A 406 -22.09 -12.38 18.05
CA ASN A 406 -23.24 -11.67 17.53
C ASN A 406 -23.93 -12.61 16.53
N ALA A 407 -25.12 -13.10 16.88
CA ALA A 407 -25.86 -14.09 16.08
C ALA A 407 -26.18 -13.66 14.64
N ASN A 408 -25.91 -12.38 14.29
CA ASN A 408 -26.24 -11.79 13.00
C ASN A 408 -25.05 -11.67 12.02
N TYR A 409 -23.81 -11.95 12.43
CA TYR A 409 -22.66 -11.93 11.50
C TYR A 409 -22.17 -13.34 11.20
N THR A 410 -22.11 -13.66 9.91
CA THR A 410 -21.44 -14.87 9.43
C THR A 410 -20.08 -14.46 8.91
N SER A 411 -19.01 -14.85 9.62
CA SER A 411 -17.65 -14.64 9.16
C SER A 411 -17.39 -15.39 7.84
N PRO A 412 -16.41 -14.96 7.02
CA PRO A 412 -16.06 -15.62 5.77
C PRO A 412 -15.76 -17.10 5.99
N GLU A 413 -16.25 -17.98 5.11
CA GLU A 413 -16.23 -19.44 5.30
C GLU A 413 -14.82 -20.01 5.54
N GLN A 414 -13.81 -19.50 4.84
CA GLN A 414 -12.42 -19.98 4.90
C GLN A 414 -11.55 -19.12 5.84
N PRO A 415 -10.67 -19.74 6.65
CA PRO A 415 -9.75 -19.01 7.52
C PRO A 415 -8.67 -18.31 6.69
N ALA A 416 -8.80 -17.00 6.54
CA ALA A 416 -7.84 -16.17 5.84
C ALA A 416 -6.69 -15.69 6.76
N PRO A 417 -5.47 -15.45 6.23
CA PRO A 417 -5.02 -15.73 4.86
C PRO A 417 -4.87 -17.24 4.58
N ILE A 418 -5.44 -17.73 3.47
CA ILE A 418 -5.29 -19.14 3.05
C ILE A 418 -3.94 -19.40 2.38
N THR A 419 -3.63 -20.66 2.14
CA THR A 419 -2.50 -21.15 1.35
C THR A 419 -3.01 -22.10 0.26
N ALA A 420 -2.15 -22.47 -0.69
CA ALA A 420 -2.46 -23.51 -1.67
C ALA A 420 -2.82 -24.86 -0.99
N GLY A 421 -2.29 -25.14 0.21
CA GLY A 421 -2.59 -26.35 0.97
C GLY A 421 -3.85 -26.27 1.84
N THR A 422 -4.45 -25.09 2.01
CA THR A 422 -5.59 -24.85 2.93
C THR A 422 -6.79 -24.24 2.22
N GLY A 423 -7.01 -24.60 0.95
CA GLY A 423 -8.20 -24.23 0.18
C GLY A 423 -8.01 -23.12 -0.85
N GLY A 424 -6.79 -22.57 -0.99
CA GLY A 424 -6.48 -21.62 -2.07
C GLY A 424 -6.57 -22.25 -3.45
N ASN A 425 -7.30 -21.62 -4.37
CA ASN A 425 -7.52 -22.11 -5.73
C ASN A 425 -6.74 -21.33 -6.80
N SER A 426 -5.99 -20.29 -6.42
CA SER A 426 -5.23 -19.48 -7.36
C SER A 426 -4.04 -20.28 -7.90
N THR A 427 -3.99 -20.47 -9.22
CA THR A 427 -3.00 -21.32 -9.86
C THR A 427 -1.61 -20.69 -9.82
N SER A 428 -0.56 -21.50 -9.69
CA SER A 428 0.82 -20.99 -9.66
C SER A 428 1.48 -21.07 -11.04
N ASP A 429 2.23 -20.03 -11.39
CA ASP A 429 3.26 -20.06 -12.42
C ASP A 429 4.56 -19.45 -11.85
N PRO A 430 5.50 -20.28 -11.37
CA PRO A 430 6.77 -19.81 -10.82
C PRO A 430 7.65 -19.03 -11.82
N ASN A 431 7.41 -19.17 -13.13
CA ASN A 431 8.15 -18.49 -14.18
C ASN A 431 7.43 -17.25 -14.72
N ALA A 432 6.28 -16.86 -14.15
CA ALA A 432 5.56 -15.64 -14.52
C ALA A 432 6.50 -14.42 -14.52
N GLY A 433 6.33 -13.48 -15.46
CA GLY A 433 7.23 -12.32 -15.62
C GLY A 433 8.66 -12.65 -16.09
N SER A 434 9.12 -13.90 -16.01
CA SER A 434 10.50 -14.29 -16.36
C SER A 434 10.79 -14.25 -17.87
N HIS A 435 9.77 -14.13 -18.72
CA HIS A 435 9.95 -13.89 -20.16
C HIS A 435 10.55 -12.51 -20.47
N ASN A 436 10.49 -11.59 -19.51
CA ASN A 436 11.16 -10.30 -19.55
C ASN A 436 12.55 -10.33 -18.89
N ALA A 437 13.13 -11.51 -18.61
CA ALA A 437 14.52 -11.64 -18.16
C ALA A 437 15.55 -11.07 -19.16
N GLY A 438 15.13 -10.77 -20.41
CA GLY A 438 15.88 -10.00 -21.40
C GLY A 438 15.82 -8.47 -21.22
N VAL A 439 14.92 -7.96 -20.37
CA VAL A 439 14.95 -6.60 -19.80
C VAL A 439 15.81 -6.62 -18.53
N SER A 440 16.90 -7.40 -18.53
CA SER A 440 18.13 -6.97 -17.89
C SER A 440 18.33 -5.51 -18.27
N ASN A 441 18.31 -4.60 -17.28
CA ASN A 441 18.59 -3.16 -17.36
C ASN A 441 18.81 -2.71 -18.82
N PRO A 442 17.91 -1.95 -19.48
CA PRO A 442 18.15 -1.52 -20.86
C PRO A 442 19.50 -0.79 -21.03
N ASN A 443 20.15 -0.39 -19.94
CA ASN A 443 21.51 0.14 -19.90
C ASN A 443 22.66 -0.88 -19.71
N ALA A 444 22.41 -2.16 -19.43
CA ALA A 444 23.44 -3.20 -19.46
C ALA A 444 24.04 -3.33 -20.88
N GLY A 445 23.23 -3.06 -21.92
CA GLY A 445 23.71 -2.89 -23.29
C GLY A 445 24.25 -1.48 -23.60
N LEU A 446 23.72 -0.42 -22.98
CA LEU A 446 24.15 0.98 -23.24
C LEU A 446 25.46 1.37 -22.54
N LEU A 447 25.94 0.59 -21.57
CA LEU A 447 27.22 0.81 -20.90
C LEU A 447 28.39 0.02 -21.49
N ASN A 448 28.17 -0.72 -22.58
CA ASN A 448 29.26 -1.37 -23.30
C ASN A 448 30.01 -0.35 -24.18
N ILE A 449 30.64 0.62 -23.53
CA ILE A 449 31.41 1.69 -24.18
C ILE A 449 32.66 1.06 -24.80
N GLY A 450 32.59 0.78 -26.10
CA GLY A 450 33.68 0.19 -26.86
C GLY A 450 34.78 1.21 -27.17
N THR A 451 35.91 0.72 -27.70
CA THR A 451 37.02 1.58 -28.14
C THR A 451 36.57 2.59 -29.20
N ALA A 452 35.60 2.22 -30.04
CA ALA A 452 35.01 3.09 -31.06
C ALA A 452 34.20 4.24 -30.44
N ASP A 453 33.39 3.98 -29.41
CA ASP A 453 32.59 5.01 -28.72
C ASP A 453 33.49 6.01 -27.97
N ARG A 454 34.58 5.52 -27.35
CA ARG A 454 35.58 6.39 -26.70
C ARG A 454 36.32 7.27 -27.71
N ALA A 455 36.65 6.71 -28.88
CA ALA A 455 37.27 7.47 -29.96
C ALA A 455 36.31 8.52 -30.52
N GLY A 456 35.05 8.17 -30.76
CA GLY A 456 34.01 9.08 -31.23
C GLY A 456 33.75 10.24 -30.25
N ALA A 457 33.62 9.93 -28.95
CA ALA A 457 33.47 10.94 -27.90
C ALA A 457 34.69 11.86 -27.80
N GLY A 458 35.91 11.32 -27.95
CA GLY A 458 37.15 12.11 -27.99
C GLY A 458 37.20 13.08 -29.18
N VAL A 459 36.82 12.63 -30.37
CA VAL A 459 36.77 13.48 -31.57
C VAL A 459 35.73 14.59 -31.43
N LEU A 460 34.53 14.26 -30.94
CA LEU A 460 33.45 15.25 -30.72
C LEU A 460 33.85 16.29 -29.69
N THR A 461 34.49 15.87 -28.60
CA THR A 461 35.00 16.78 -27.56
C THR A 461 36.09 17.70 -28.12
N ALA A 462 37.04 17.15 -28.88
CA ALA A 462 38.09 17.95 -29.51
C ALA A 462 37.52 18.96 -30.52
N ALA A 463 36.54 18.56 -31.34
CA ALA A 463 35.87 19.44 -32.28
C ALA A 463 35.15 20.59 -31.54
N PHE A 464 34.36 20.26 -30.52
CA PHE A 464 33.61 21.25 -29.75
C PHE A 464 34.53 22.26 -29.04
N VAL A 465 35.58 21.78 -28.38
CA VAL A 465 36.58 22.65 -27.73
C VAL A 465 37.31 23.51 -28.76
N SER A 466 37.69 22.94 -29.91
CA SER A 466 38.36 23.69 -30.98
C SER A 466 37.47 24.79 -31.56
N THR A 467 36.18 24.51 -31.76
CA THR A 467 35.19 25.49 -32.21
C THR A 467 35.03 26.61 -31.18
N TRP A 468 34.94 26.27 -29.89
CA TRP A 468 34.85 27.24 -28.81
C TRP A 468 36.08 28.13 -28.71
N VAL A 469 37.28 27.54 -28.75
CA VAL A 469 38.55 28.29 -28.76
C VAL A 469 38.64 29.17 -30.00
N GLY A 470 38.24 28.68 -31.17
CA GLY A 470 38.19 29.45 -32.41
C GLY A 470 37.26 30.67 -32.32
N MET A 471 36.08 30.51 -31.72
CA MET A 471 35.15 31.62 -31.46
C MET A 471 35.75 32.66 -30.51
N LEU A 472 36.40 32.22 -29.42
CA LEU A 472 37.05 33.12 -28.47
C LEU A 472 38.22 33.89 -29.10
N VAL A 473 39.04 33.23 -29.92
CA VAL A 473 40.13 33.87 -30.66
C VAL A 473 39.58 34.86 -31.70
N TRP A 474 38.51 34.51 -32.42
CA TRP A 474 37.86 35.40 -33.38
C TRP A 474 37.30 36.66 -32.71
N LEU A 475 36.63 36.52 -31.55
CA LEU A 475 36.14 37.64 -30.76
C LEU A 475 37.29 38.52 -30.24
N ALA A 476 38.36 37.93 -29.72
CA ALA A 476 39.52 38.67 -29.25
C ALA A 476 40.26 39.42 -30.37
N TYR A 477 40.36 38.83 -31.56
CA TYR A 477 40.99 39.47 -32.72
C TYR A 477 40.09 40.55 -33.34
N GLY A 478 38.77 40.35 -33.35
CA GLY A 478 37.78 41.35 -33.77
C GLY A 478 37.77 42.59 -32.88
N ALA A 479 37.98 42.41 -31.57
CA ALA A 479 38.04 43.50 -30.59
C ALA A 479 39.32 44.38 -30.67
N THR A 480 40.31 44.01 -31.50
CA THR A 480 41.56 44.79 -31.68
C THR A 480 41.59 45.63 -32.96
N LYS A 481 40.48 45.64 -33.73
CA LYS A 481 40.36 46.38 -34.99
C LYS A 481 39.39 47.58 -34.93
N GLU A 482 39.03 48.05 -33.74
CA GLU A 482 38.39 49.36 -33.52
C GLU A 482 39.32 50.31 -32.77
#